data_AF-A0A068NRR0-F1
#
_entry.id   AF-A0A068NRR0-F1
#
_cell.length_a   1.000
_cell.length_b   1.000
_cell.length_c   1.000
_cell.angle_alpha   90.00
_cell.angle_beta   90.00
_cell.angle_gamma   90.00
#
_symmetry.space_group_name_H-M   'P 1'
#
loop_
_entity.id
_entity.type
_entity.pdbx_description
1 polymer ?
#
loop_
_entity_poly.entity_id
_entity_poly.type
_entity_poly.pdbx_seq_one_letter_code
_entity_poly.pdbx_strand_id
1 'polypeptide(L)'
;MFRRVYWVTEYVYSDGNSDVHGVYTSIPNLIRQGLNRPDGARLRLTLTKLDCEQDPFGTWLEPNFDGLADRLDEFVRTDEFSRDQCQALLSTLLREAKAA
;
A
#
# COMPACT_ATOMS: atom_id res chain seq x y z
N MET A 1 17.73 -6.11 -11.12
CA MET A 1 16.89 -7.33 -11.09
C MET A 1 15.55 -6.94 -10.49
N PHE A 2 14.45 -7.13 -11.22
CA PHE A 2 13.11 -6.73 -10.76
C PHE A 2 12.65 -7.68 -9.64
N ARG A 3 12.39 -7.15 -8.45
CA ARG A 3 11.85 -7.95 -7.34
C ARG A 3 10.36 -8.14 -7.60
N ARG A 4 9.85 -9.38 -7.51
CA ARG A 4 8.40 -9.63 -7.53
C ARG A 4 7.82 -9.18 -6.19
N VAL A 5 7.43 -7.91 -6.13
CA VAL A 5 6.80 -7.30 -4.97
C VAL A 5 5.28 -7.25 -5.14
N TYR A 6 4.58 -7.31 -4.02
CA TYR A 6 3.14 -7.40 -3.94
C TYR A 6 2.63 -6.38 -2.92
N TRP A 7 1.60 -5.66 -3.30
CA TRP A 7 0.84 -4.77 -2.45
C TRP A 7 -0.36 -5.53 -1.89
N VAL A 8 -0.44 -5.65 -0.58
CA VAL A 8 -1.59 -6.23 0.12
C VAL A 8 -2.37 -5.08 0.74
N THR A 9 -3.67 -5.03 0.47
CA THR A 9 -4.58 -4.11 1.18
C THR A 9 -5.44 -4.86 2.16
N GLU A 10 -5.56 -4.28 3.35
CA GLU A 10 -6.29 -4.86 4.46
C GLU A 10 -7.16 -3.79 5.09
N TYR A 11 -8.37 -4.17 5.50
CA TYR A 11 -9.29 -3.30 6.22
C TYR A 11 -9.27 -3.67 7.69
N VAL A 12 -8.89 -2.71 8.53
CA VAL A 12 -8.80 -2.87 9.98
C VAL A 12 -9.98 -2.16 10.62
N TYR A 13 -10.83 -2.92 11.30
CA TYR A 13 -12.03 -2.41 11.97
C TYR A 13 -11.74 -2.04 13.43
N SER A 14 -12.68 -1.33 14.05
CA SER A 14 -12.57 -0.85 15.43
C SER A 14 -12.67 -1.95 16.49
N ASP A 15 -13.27 -3.09 16.13
CA ASP A 15 -13.39 -4.28 16.98
C ASP A 15 -12.11 -5.13 17.03
N GLY A 16 -11.07 -4.74 16.28
CA GLY A 16 -9.79 -5.44 16.18
C GLY A 16 -9.76 -6.52 15.10
N ASN A 17 -10.85 -6.73 14.35
CA ASN A 17 -10.84 -7.61 13.19
C ASN A 17 -10.15 -6.96 12.00
N SER A 18 -9.58 -7.79 11.13
CA SER A 18 -9.02 -7.33 9.86
C SER A 18 -9.28 -8.30 8.72
N ASP A 19 -9.66 -7.76 7.56
CA ASP A 19 -9.90 -8.52 6.34
C ASP A 19 -8.88 -8.15 5.26
N VAL A 20 -8.24 -9.15 4.65
CA VAL A 20 -7.43 -8.95 3.45
C VAL A 20 -8.38 -8.68 2.29
N HIS A 21 -8.29 -7.49 1.71
CA HIS A 21 -9.15 -7.08 0.61
C HIS A 21 -8.59 -7.51 -0.75
N GLY A 22 -7.28 -7.35 -0.96
CA GLY A 22 -6.69 -7.66 -2.25
C GLY A 22 -5.17 -7.71 -2.23
N VAL A 23 -4.64 -8.34 -3.28
CA VAL A 23 -3.20 -8.42 -3.56
C VAL A 23 -2.95 -7.91 -4.98
N TYR A 24 -2.07 -6.94 -5.12
CA TYR A 24 -1.80 -6.25 -6.37
C TYR A 24 -0.31 -6.28 -6.71
N THR A 25 0.01 -6.56 -7.96
CA THR A 25 1.40 -6.62 -8.45
C THR A 25 1.88 -5.30 -9.04
N SER A 26 1.00 -4.30 -9.13
CA SER A 26 1.32 -2.99 -9.71
C SER A 26 0.58 -1.86 -9.01
N ILE A 27 1.27 -0.72 -8.89
CA ILE A 27 0.70 0.50 -8.32
C ILE A 27 -0.56 0.97 -9.09
N PRO A 28 -0.61 0.95 -10.43
CA PRO A 28 -1.82 1.34 -11.16
C PRO A 28 -3.05 0.47 -10.82
N ASN A 29 -2.87 -0.85 -10.64
CA ASN A 29 -3.97 -1.73 -10.27
C ASN A 29 -4.41 -1.50 -8.82
N LEU A 30 -3.45 -1.32 -7.91
CA LEU A 30 -3.71 -0.93 -6.52
C LEU A 30 -4.56 0.33 -6.47
N ILE A 31 -4.18 1.39 -7.18
CA ILE A 31 -4.93 2.66 -7.20
C ILE A 31 -6.36 2.48 -7.73
N ARG A 32 -6.56 1.68 -8.78
CA ARG A 32 -7.88 1.52 -9.42
C ARG A 32 -8.85 0.69 -8.61
N GLN A 33 -8.36 -0.28 -7.83
CA GLN A 33 -9.20 -1.34 -7.27
C GLN A 33 -9.01 -1.56 -5.77
N GLY A 34 -7.82 -1.30 -5.23
CA GLY A 34 -7.44 -1.74 -3.88
C GLY A 34 -7.59 -0.71 -2.77
N LEU A 35 -7.95 0.53 -3.10
CA LEU A 35 -8.01 1.63 -2.12
C LEU A 35 -9.44 2.00 -1.69
N ASN A 36 -10.45 1.26 -2.18
CA ASN A 36 -11.86 1.50 -1.89
C ASN A 36 -12.29 0.86 -0.57
N ARG A 37 -12.04 1.53 0.56
CA ARG A 37 -12.40 1.01 1.89
C ARG A 37 -13.90 1.17 2.20
N PRO A 38 -14.48 0.26 2.99
CA PRO A 38 -15.82 0.45 3.55
C PRO A 38 -15.82 1.47 4.71
N ASP A 39 -16.98 2.07 4.97
CA ASP A 39 -17.16 3.03 6.07
C ASP A 39 -16.78 2.42 7.42
N GLY A 40 -16.05 3.19 8.24
CA GLY A 40 -15.64 2.78 9.58
C GLY A 40 -14.45 1.83 9.65
N ALA A 41 -13.86 1.44 8.51
CA ALA A 41 -12.60 0.70 8.45
C ALA A 41 -11.42 1.64 8.18
N ARG A 42 -10.21 1.23 8.60
CA ARG A 42 -8.95 1.86 8.22
C ARG A 42 -8.21 1.01 7.21
N LEU A 43 -7.64 1.63 6.20
CA LEU A 43 -6.78 0.96 5.24
C LEU A 43 -5.40 0.71 5.84
N ARG A 44 -4.98 -0.56 5.85
CA ARG A 44 -3.59 -0.97 6.01
C ARG A 44 -3.06 -1.42 4.66
N LEU A 45 -1.91 -0.85 4.28
CA LEU A 45 -1.20 -1.17 3.06
C LEU A 45 0.12 -1.86 3.43
N THR A 46 0.36 -3.04 2.89
CA THR A 46 1.59 -3.80 3.11
C THR A 46 2.30 -4.03 1.78
N LEU A 47 3.60 -3.73 1.70
CA LEU A 47 4.44 -4.09 0.56
C LEU A 47 5.32 -5.27 0.97
N THR A 48 5.20 -6.39 0.27
CA THR A 48 5.92 -7.62 0.63
C THR A 48 6.34 -8.41 -0.61
N LYS A 49 7.18 -9.42 -0.40
CA LYS A 49 7.43 -10.48 -1.36
C LYS A 49 6.71 -11.74 -0.89
N LEU A 50 5.85 -12.29 -1.74
CA LEU A 50 5.19 -13.56 -1.43
C LEU A 50 6.18 -14.71 -1.45
N ASP A 51 5.85 -15.77 -0.71
CA ASP A 51 6.64 -17.01 -0.60
C ASP A 51 8.09 -16.74 -0.15
N CYS A 52 8.29 -15.80 0.77
CA CYS A 52 9.57 -15.57 1.41
C CYS A 52 9.42 -15.51 2.94
N GLU A 53 10.43 -15.98 3.66
CA GLU A 53 10.48 -15.97 5.14
C GLU A 53 10.91 -14.59 5.68
N GLN A 54 11.05 -13.59 4.83
CA GLN A 54 11.50 -12.25 5.21
C GLN A 54 10.31 -11.40 5.65
N ASP A 55 10.59 -10.47 6.57
CA ASP A 55 9.62 -9.46 6.95
C ASP A 55 9.16 -8.65 5.72
N PRO A 56 7.92 -8.13 5.73
CA PRO A 56 7.45 -7.21 4.71
C PRO A 56 8.40 -6.03 4.53
N PHE A 57 8.48 -5.50 3.31
CA PHE A 57 9.27 -4.28 3.04
C PHE A 57 8.73 -3.06 3.76
N GLY A 58 7.44 -3.07 4.13
CA GLY A 58 6.82 -2.08 4.99
C GLY A 58 5.32 -2.33 5.11
N THR A 59 4.76 -1.82 6.20
CA THR A 59 3.32 -1.81 6.49
C THR A 59 2.94 -0.42 6.97
N TRP A 60 1.93 0.17 6.33
CA TRP A 60 1.50 1.54 6.56
C TRP A 60 0.01 1.57 6.83
N LEU A 61 -0.39 2.36 7.81
CA LEU A 61 -1.77 2.47 8.25
C LEU A 61 -2.28 3.89 8.05
N GLU A 62 -3.53 4.00 7.64
CA GLU A 62 -4.31 5.23 7.62
C GLU A 62 -4.42 5.86 9.04
N PRO A 63 -4.38 7.19 9.20
CA PRO A 63 -4.56 8.23 8.18
C PRO A 63 -3.29 8.77 7.51
N ASN A 64 -2.11 8.45 8.01
CA ASN A 64 -0.89 9.18 7.69
C ASN A 64 0.10 8.42 6.80
N PHE A 65 0.05 7.08 6.81
CA PHE A 65 0.97 6.24 6.03
C PHE A 65 2.45 6.62 6.26
N ASP A 66 2.83 6.87 7.52
CA ASP A 66 4.14 7.42 7.89
C ASP A 66 5.32 6.62 7.30
N GLY A 67 6.26 7.31 6.66
CA GLY A 67 7.46 6.69 6.08
C GLY A 67 7.24 5.95 4.75
N LEU A 68 6.02 5.90 4.20
CA LEU A 68 5.76 5.29 2.89
C LEU A 68 6.52 6.02 1.77
N ALA A 69 6.55 7.35 1.79
CA ALA A 69 7.22 8.14 0.76
C ALA A 69 8.73 7.85 0.70
N ASP A 70 9.40 7.87 1.85
CA ASP A 70 10.83 7.55 1.95
C ASP A 70 11.12 6.13 1.45
N ARG A 71 10.24 5.18 1.81
CA ARG A 71 10.38 3.79 1.37
C ARG A 71 10.23 3.67 -0.14
N LEU A 72 9.22 4.31 -0.74
CA LEU A 72 9.00 4.30 -2.19
C LEU A 72 10.20 4.88 -2.95
N ASP A 73 10.85 5.92 -2.42
CA ASP A 73 12.05 6.49 -3.01
C ASP A 73 13.21 5.48 -3.12
N GLU A 74 13.32 4.52 -2.20
CA GLU A 74 14.30 3.42 -2.33
C GLU A 74 14.00 2.52 -3.54
N PHE A 75 12.73 2.18 -3.76
CA PHE A 75 12.29 1.35 -4.90
C PHE A 75 12.38 2.09 -6.24
N VAL A 76 12.25 3.42 -6.23
CA VAL A 76 12.51 4.26 -7.42
C VAL A 76 14.00 4.25 -7.76
N ARG A 77 14.90 4.30 -6.77
CA ARG A 77 16.35 4.23 -7.01
C ARG A 77 16.80 2.88 -7.59
N THR A 78 16.03 1.81 -7.38
CA THR A 78 16.32 0.48 -7.93
C THR A 78 15.55 0.16 -9.22
N ASP A 79 14.89 1.15 -9.81
CA ASP A 79 14.03 1.04 -11.01
C ASP A 79 12.89 0.02 -10.87
N GLU A 80 12.46 -0.28 -9.63
CA GLU A 80 11.34 -1.19 -9.37
C GLU A 80 9.99 -0.48 -9.55
N PHE A 81 9.93 0.81 -9.21
CA PHE A 81 8.77 1.68 -9.44
C PHE A 81 9.17 2.96 -10.17
N SER A 82 8.24 3.55 -10.93
CA SER A 82 8.46 4.90 -11.45
C SER A 82 8.08 5.96 -10.41
N ARG A 83 8.77 7.10 -10.45
CA ARG A 83 8.46 8.25 -9.58
C ARG A 83 7.01 8.70 -9.74
N ASP A 84 6.51 8.74 -10.97
CA ASP A 84 5.14 9.16 -11.29
C ASP A 84 4.10 8.22 -10.66
N GLN A 85 4.34 6.91 -10.70
CA GLN A 85 3.46 5.93 -10.06
C GLN A 85 3.44 6.11 -8.54
N CYS A 86 4.60 6.31 -7.92
CA CYS A 86 4.72 6.54 -6.48
C CYS A 86 3.99 7.82 -6.05
N GLN A 87 4.14 8.91 -6.80
CA GLN A 87 3.43 10.17 -6.54
C GLN A 87 1.92 10.03 -6.70
N ALA A 88 1.45 9.31 -7.72
CA ALA A 88 0.03 9.04 -7.93
C ALA A 88 -0.57 8.21 -6.78
N LEU A 89 0.18 7.22 -6.26
CA LEU A 89 -0.23 6.41 -5.11
C LEU A 89 -0.37 7.28 -3.86
N LEU A 90 0.69 8.01 -3.48
CA LEU A 90 0.69 8.87 -2.29
C LEU A 90 -0.44 9.90 -2.34
N SER A 91 -0.62 10.55 -3.49
CA SER A 91 -1.68 11.55 -3.66
C SER A 91 -3.08 10.94 -3.54
N THR A 92 -3.25 9.72 -4.04
CA THR A 92 -4.53 9.00 -3.90
C THR A 92 -4.76 8.59 -2.45
N LEU A 93 -3.79 7.97 -1.79
CA LEU A 93 -3.90 7.58 -0.37
C LEU A 93 -4.26 8.76 0.54
N LEU A 94 -3.61 9.91 0.36
CA LEU A 94 -3.89 11.11 1.14
C LEU A 94 -5.26 11.71 0.84
N ARG A 95 -5.76 11.57 -0.40
CA ARG A 95 -7.11 12.01 -0.74
C ARG A 95 -8.15 11.08 -0.10
N GLU A 96 -7.99 9.78 -0.25
CA GLU A 96 -8.92 8.79 0.33
C GLU A 96 -8.95 8.89 1.85
N ALA A 97 -7.81 9.13 2.51
CA ALA A 97 -7.71 9.29 3.96
C ALA A 97 -8.39 10.55 4.51
N LYS A 98 -8.47 11.62 3.70
CA LYS A 98 -9.19 12.85 4.06
C LYS A 98 -10.71 12.73 3.86
N ALA A 99 -11.14 11.76 3.06
CA ALA A 99 -12.55 11.47 2.84
C ALA A 99 -13.14 10.54 3.93
N ALA A 100 -12.31 10.04 4.85
CA ALA A 100 -12.70 9.26 6.04
C ALA A 100 -13.19 10.19 7.16
#